data_AF-A0A946MUJ2-F1
#
_entry.id   AF-A0A946MUJ2-F1
#
_cell.length_a   1.000
_cell.length_b   1.000
_cell.length_c   1.000
_cell.angle_alpha   90.00
_cell.angle_beta   90.00
_cell.angle_gamma   90.00
#
_symmetry.space_group_name_H-M   'P 1'
#
loop_
_entity.id
_entity.type
_entity.pdbx_description
1 polymer ?
#
loop_
_entity_poly.entity_id
_entity_poly.type
_entity_poly.pdbx_seq_one_letter_code
_entity_poly.pdbx_strand_id
1 'polypeptide(L)' 'QAFAPLYEQLDHHYLNDVPGLENPTSENLAHWIWQRLKPGLPELTEVEIKETCNTGCRYRGP' A
#
# COMPACT_ATOMS: atom_id res chain seq x y z
N GLN A 1 -7.98 8.34 -12.04
CA GLN A 1 -7.32 8.15 -10.73
C GLN A 1 -6.82 6.73 -10.66
N ALA A 2 -5.50 6.49 -10.51
CA ALA A 2 -4.95 5.12 -10.49
C ALA A 2 -5.09 4.42 -9.13
N PHE A 3 -5.19 5.19 -8.03
CA PHE A 3 -5.23 4.65 -6.66
C PHE A 3 -6.64 4.39 -6.11
N ALA A 4 -7.68 5.03 -6.64
CA ALA A 4 -9.04 4.93 -6.11
C ALA A 4 -9.53 3.47 -5.92
N PRO A 5 -9.30 2.53 -6.88
CA PRO A 5 -9.74 1.14 -6.72
C PRO A 5 -8.99 0.36 -5.61
N LEU A 6 -7.75 0.76 -5.30
CA LEU A 6 -7.00 0.17 -4.19
C LEU A 6 -7.46 0.76 -2.86
N TYR A 7 -7.73 2.07 -2.83
CA TYR A 7 -8.22 2.74 -1.63
C TYR A 7 -9.54 2.13 -1.15
N GLU A 8 -10.48 1.85 -2.05
CA GLU A 8 -11.76 1.21 -1.72
C GLU A 8 -11.62 -0.19 -1.10
N GLN A 9 -10.52 -0.91 -1.38
CA GLN A 9 -10.24 -2.21 -0.76
C GLN A 9 -9.64 -2.10 0.66
N LEU A 10 -9.09 -0.93 1.01
CA LEU A 10 -8.37 -0.71 2.26
C LEU A 10 -9.21 0.07 3.27
N ASP A 11 -9.90 1.12 2.81
CA ASP A 11 -10.70 2.00 3.65
C ASP A 11 -11.91 1.26 4.23
N HIS A 12 -12.16 1.37 5.53
CA HIS A 12 -13.24 0.67 6.24
C HIS A 12 -13.24 -0.88 6.10
N HIS A 13 -12.10 -1.48 5.76
CA HIS A 13 -11.95 -2.93 5.66
C HIS A 13 -10.95 -3.49 6.68
N TYR A 14 -11.10 -4.77 6.99
CA TYR A 14 -10.10 -5.50 7.77
C TYR A 14 -8.96 -5.94 6.86
N LEU A 15 -7.76 -5.39 7.07
CA LEU A 15 -6.63 -5.58 6.15
C LEU A 15 -6.22 -7.04 5.99
N ASN A 16 -6.35 -7.86 7.03
CA ASN A 16 -6.00 -9.28 6.98
C ASN A 16 -6.87 -10.08 6.00
N ASP A 17 -8.07 -9.61 5.65
CA ASP A 17 -8.96 -10.27 4.69
C ASP A 17 -8.63 -9.91 3.23
N VAL A 18 -7.77 -8.90 3.02
CA VAL A 18 -7.35 -8.49 1.69
C VAL A 18 -6.28 -9.46 1.18
N PRO A 19 -6.47 -10.10 0.01
CA PRO A 19 -5.51 -11.07 -0.52
C PRO A 19 -4.10 -10.49 -0.67
N GLY A 20 -3.11 -11.14 -0.05
CA GLY A 20 -1.72 -10.69 0.00
C GLY A 20 -1.39 -9.71 1.14
N LEU A 21 -2.33 -9.42 2.04
CA LEU A 21 -2.14 -8.66 3.28
C LEU A 21 -2.47 -9.49 4.53
N GLU A 22 -2.25 -10.80 4.48
CA GLU A 22 -2.51 -11.71 5.60
C GLU A 22 -1.71 -11.30 6.87
N ASN A 23 -0.55 -10.66 6.68
CA ASN A 23 0.25 -10.01 7.71
C ASN A 23 0.45 -8.50 7.38
N PRO A 24 -0.50 -7.62 7.75
CA PRO A 24 -0.58 -6.24 7.27
C PRO A 24 0.31 -5.28 8.06
N THR A 25 1.63 -5.52 8.09
CA THR A 25 2.58 -4.52 8.60
C THR A 25 2.69 -3.33 7.65
N SER A 26 3.23 -2.21 8.12
CA SER A 26 3.44 -1.00 7.28
C SER A 26 4.32 -1.29 6.06
N GLU A 27 5.33 -2.15 6.21
CA GLU A 27 6.22 -2.59 5.13
C GLU A 27 5.49 -3.45 4.11
N ASN A 28 4.72 -4.43 4.56
CA ASN A 28 3.96 -5.33 3.69
C ASN A 28 2.87 -4.55 2.94
N LEU A 29 2.21 -3.61 3.61
CA LEU A 29 1.22 -2.73 2.97
C LEU A 29 1.85 -1.84 1.90
N ALA A 30 3.00 -1.22 2.18
CA ALA A 30 3.71 -0.38 1.21
C ALA A 30 4.13 -1.20 -0.03
N HIS A 31 4.66 -2.40 0.19
CA HIS A 31 5.01 -3.32 -0.90
C HIS A 31 3.78 -3.77 -1.70
N TRP A 32 2.68 -4.13 -1.03
CA TRP A 32 1.44 -4.55 -1.67
C TRP A 32 0.83 -3.46 -2.57
N ILE A 33 0.84 -2.21 -2.09
CA ILE A 33 0.38 -1.04 -2.85
C ILE A 33 1.29 -0.82 -4.05
N TRP A 34 2.62 -0.89 -3.86
CA TRP A 34 3.58 -0.74 -4.95
C TRP A 34 3.35 -1.71 -6.09
N GLN A 35 3.23 -3.02 -5.80
CA GLN A 35 3.06 -4.05 -6.82
C GLN A 35 1.81 -3.84 -7.68
N ARG A 36 0.74 -3.27 -7.10
CA ARG A 36 -0.52 -3.01 -7.80
C ARG A 36 -0.55 -1.67 -8.52
N LEU A 37 0.11 -0.64 -7.99
CA LEU A 37 0.17 0.68 -8.60
C LEU A 37 1.21 0.77 -9.72
N LYS A 38 2.38 0.15 -9.58
CA LYS A 38 3.52 0.31 -10.52
C LYS A 38 3.16 0.02 -11.99
N PRO A 39 2.36 -1.01 -12.33
CA PRO A 39 1.95 -1.24 -13.72
C PRO A 39 1.05 -0.14 -14.31
N GLY A 40 0.19 0.47 -13.48
CA GLY A 40 -0.71 1.55 -13.88
C GLY A 40 -0.14 2.97 -13.70
N LEU A 41 0.97 3.09 -12.97
CA LEU A 41 1.70 4.32 -12.70
C LEU A 41 3.23 4.05 -12.80
N PRO A 42 3.78 3.98 -14.03
CA PRO A 42 5.19 3.66 -14.23
C PRO A 42 6.16 4.66 -13.56
N GLU A 43 5.72 5.90 -13.39
CA GLU A 43 6.47 6.99 -12.75
C GLU A 43 6.42 6.93 -11.21
N LEU A 44 5.80 5.92 -10.61
CA LEU A 44 5.81 5.73 -9.16
C LEU A 44 7.25 5.53 -8.65
N THR A 45 7.66 6.41 -7.73
CA THR A 45 9.01 6.44 -7.13
C THR A 45 9.03 6.08 -5.65
N GLU A 46 7.95 6.36 -4.91
CA GLU A 46 7.86 6.10 -3.48
C GLU A 46 6.41 5.83 -3.06
N VAL A 47 6.23 4.91 -2.12
CA VAL A 47 5.00 4.70 -1.36
C VAL A 47 5.34 4.92 0.11
N GLU A 48 4.68 5.89 0.76
CA GLU A 48 4.79 6.16 2.20
C GLU A 48 3.52 5.70 2.92
N ILE A 49 3.69 4.90 3.98
CA ILE A 49 2.61 4.46 4.87
C ILE A 49 2.91 5.01 6.26
N LYS A 50 1.92 5.65 6.88
CA LYS A 50 1.99 6.13 8.26
C LYS A 50 0.93 5.42 9.08
N GLU A 51 1.36 4.48 9.91
CA GLU A 51 0.48 3.77 10.84
C GLU A 51 -0.02 4.72 11.93
N THR A 52 0.86 5.61 12.40
CA THR A 52 0.53 6.69 13.33
C THR A 52 1.12 8.01 12.83
N CYS A 53 0.85 9.10 13.54
CA CYS A 53 1.46 10.41 13.22
C CYS A 53 2.99 10.39 13.24
N ASN A 54 3.59 9.48 14.03
CA ASN A 54 5.02 9.47 14.33
C ASN A 54 5.74 8.21 13.83
N THR A 55 5.01 7.22 13.31
CA THR A 55 5.57 5.96 12.82
C THR A 55 5.09 5.65 11.42
N GLY A 56 5.99 5.13 10.59
CA GLY A 56 5.67 4.80 9.21
C GLY A 56 6.81 4.11 8.48
N CYS A 57 6.51 3.68 7.25
CA CYS A 57 7.42 3.02 6.32
C CYS A 57 7.43 3.79 4.98
N ARG A 58 8.59 3.83 4.33
CA ARG A 58 8.75 4.30 2.95
C ARG A 58 9.33 3.18 2.09
N TYR A 59 8.69 2.89 0.97
CA TYR A 59 9.13 1.88 0.02
C TYR A 59 9.39 2.53 -1.34
N ARG A 60 10.56 2.26 -1.95
CA ARG A 60 11.03 2.89 -3.20
C ARG A 60 11.21 1.90 -4.36
N GLY A 61 10.65 0.71 -4.24
CA GLY A 61 10.87 -0.37 -5.20
C GLY A 61 12.17 -1.16 -4.93
N PRO A 62 12.40 -2.22 -5.71
CA PRO A 62 13.65 -2.98 -5.73
C PRO A 62 14.81 -2.22 -6.41
#